data_AF-A0A6L6LWH9-F1
#
_entry.id   AF-A0A6L6LWH9-F1
#
_cell.length_a   1.000
_cell.length_b   1.000
_cell.length_c   1.000
_cell.angle_alpha   90.00
_cell.angle_beta   90.00
_cell.angle_gamma   90.00
#
_symmetry.space_group_name_H-M   'P 1'
#
loop_
_entity.id
_entity.type
_entity.pdbx_description
1 polymer ?
#
loop_
_entity_poly.entity_id
_entity_poly.type
_entity_poly.pdbx_seq_one_letter_code
_entity_poly.pdbx_strand_id
1 'polypeptide(L)'
;MASLTHVCMWSDNGWKRITAEQAARLHPGGTVSAHSGLFMCELCGQYVILTDGDIRIRYFKHSAYEKSKDCPERTFGAGYSISYGSQEHDLPIRITSVSSSSFSFEIGLIRAPISFLNKDFRIEIKPKGAFDVSYVFTKERLNYDSITYLPIGERPFEKYTLNFQNGSDKLREFWPAEIKGIDPEGTLFEKVSGKKLSYDADVEIGKEYYLLKRGYIYRKSFSSVRIQEIMQKRIGWETWTLYVVSASAFNEEAARFYLDFHCRLTDHPVSLKPVWPLFVEGNYIVRHNKSSMYMLVDGNVAEVKTFPPVTVRQLNYNSSQPKLYEVFCSGRQQLISAGRTQALQYTYLWKEPLDQVGLHPEVSVTDIAGAEVDPGETDTLPRDKTLRFKSTFDGELIISNNNRVVDKRKISADKYIELDGLSYGLSVQVVIGLDVIWQIEFKKQQPIVVNDEIEILKRITNVSGATIPAPHSLRNMLAGMNCYPQVCQWIRKCIKNGTINEQSYRRLQEAYRSMNTKR
;
A
#
# COMPACT_ATOMS: atom_id res chain seq x y z
N MET A 1 -32.62 37.46 7.97
CA MET A 1 -31.39 36.66 8.24
C MET A 1 -31.70 35.23 7.90
N ALA A 2 -30.86 34.58 7.10
CA ALA A 2 -31.07 33.19 6.71
C ALA A 2 -31.03 32.28 7.96
N SER A 3 -32.05 31.43 8.12
CA SER A 3 -32.02 30.33 9.07
C SER A 3 -31.11 29.24 8.52
N LEU A 4 -30.19 28.75 9.34
CA LEU A 4 -29.33 27.63 8.96
C LEU A 4 -30.06 26.31 9.13
N THR A 5 -29.87 25.38 8.20
CA THR A 5 -30.48 24.04 8.22
C THR A 5 -29.44 22.93 8.28
N HIS A 6 -28.21 23.23 7.85
CA HIS A 6 -27.07 22.32 7.89
C HIS A 6 -26.33 22.41 9.23
N VAL A 7 -27.03 22.13 10.34
CA VAL A 7 -26.47 22.23 11.70
C VAL A 7 -26.35 20.86 12.33
N CYS A 8 -25.21 20.62 12.98
CA CYS A 8 -24.89 19.40 13.70
C CYS A 8 -24.65 19.66 15.19
N MET A 9 -24.87 18.62 15.98
CA MET A 9 -24.55 18.54 17.40
C MET A 9 -23.85 17.21 17.68
N TRP A 10 -22.88 17.21 18.59
CA TRP A 10 -22.20 15.99 18.99
C TRP A 10 -23.17 15.06 19.75
N SER A 11 -23.34 13.82 19.29
CA SER A 11 -24.17 12.80 19.93
C SER A 11 -23.74 11.38 19.52
N ASP A 12 -23.82 10.43 20.45
CA ASP A 12 -23.42 9.01 20.28
C ASP A 12 -22.13 8.83 19.48
N ASN A 13 -21.08 9.56 19.89
CA ASN A 13 -19.76 9.55 19.26
C ASN A 13 -19.70 10.11 17.83
N GLY A 14 -20.52 11.12 17.48
CA GLY A 14 -20.35 11.79 16.19
C GLY A 14 -21.10 13.10 16.05
N TRP A 15 -20.75 13.87 15.04
CA TRP A 15 -21.51 15.06 14.64
C TRP A 15 -22.75 14.65 13.86
N LYS A 16 -23.92 14.71 14.49
CA LYS A 16 -25.21 14.36 13.86
C LYS A 16 -26.02 15.61 13.57
N ARG A 17 -26.71 15.63 12.42
CA ARG A 17 -27.62 16.72 12.06
C ARG A 17 -28.73 16.87 13.08
N ILE A 18 -29.09 18.12 13.38
CA ILE A 18 -30.17 18.47 14.29
C ILE A 18 -30.99 19.63 13.70
N THR A 19 -32.31 19.53 13.78
CA THR A 19 -33.19 20.65 13.39
C THR A 19 -33.30 21.68 14.52
N ALA A 20 -33.65 22.93 14.19
CA ALA A 20 -33.85 23.96 15.20
C ALA A 20 -34.96 23.57 16.21
N GLU A 21 -35.99 22.85 15.74
CA GLU A 21 -37.07 22.33 16.59
C GLU A 21 -36.58 21.28 17.58
N GLN A 22 -35.76 20.31 17.12
CA GLN A 22 -35.17 19.30 17.99
C GLN A 22 -34.23 19.94 19.02
N ALA A 23 -33.38 20.87 18.56
CA ALA A 23 -32.46 21.60 19.42
C ALA A 23 -33.19 22.45 20.48
N ALA A 24 -34.33 23.06 20.10
CA ALA A 24 -35.16 23.81 21.02
C ALA A 24 -35.78 22.93 22.12
N ARG A 25 -36.11 21.67 21.82
CA ARG A 25 -36.61 20.70 22.81
C ARG A 25 -35.51 20.26 23.78
N LEU A 26 -34.29 20.06 23.29
CA LEU A 26 -33.14 19.64 24.11
C LEU A 26 -32.61 20.78 24.99
N HIS A 27 -32.66 22.02 24.50
CA HIS A 27 -32.18 23.20 25.19
C HIS A 27 -33.29 24.24 25.32
N PRO A 28 -34.29 24.03 26.20
CA PRO A 28 -35.48 24.87 26.27
C PRO A 28 -35.20 26.31 26.73
N GLY A 29 -34.07 26.55 27.42
CA GLY A 29 -33.71 27.86 27.94
C GLY A 29 -33.08 28.78 26.89
N GLY A 30 -33.79 29.87 26.55
CA GLY A 30 -33.27 31.09 25.93
C GLY A 30 -32.38 30.91 24.69
N THR A 31 -31.50 31.88 24.45
CA THR A 31 -30.48 31.80 23.38
C THR A 31 -29.33 30.87 23.75
N VAL A 32 -28.96 29.93 22.87
CA VAL A 32 -27.72 29.15 23.00
C VAL A 32 -26.62 29.86 22.21
N SER A 33 -25.59 30.32 22.90
CA SER A 33 -24.45 31.04 22.31
C SER A 33 -23.57 30.12 21.47
N ALA A 34 -23.03 30.63 20.35
CA ALA A 34 -22.01 29.95 19.55
C ALA A 34 -20.75 29.61 20.37
N HIS A 35 -20.43 30.39 21.41
CA HIS A 35 -19.28 30.13 22.29
C HIS A 35 -19.43 28.85 23.12
N SER A 36 -20.65 28.33 23.29
CA SER A 36 -20.86 27.03 23.93
C SER A 36 -20.20 25.90 23.13
N GLY A 37 -20.12 26.06 21.81
CA GLY A 37 -19.66 25.04 20.88
C GLY A 37 -20.62 23.85 20.73
N LEU A 38 -21.87 23.98 21.20
CA LEU A 38 -22.87 22.91 21.14
C LEU A 38 -23.36 22.62 19.72
N PHE A 39 -23.56 23.67 18.93
CA PHE A 39 -24.07 23.57 17.56
C PHE A 39 -23.03 24.08 16.57
N MET A 40 -22.86 23.35 15.47
CA MET A 40 -21.91 23.69 14.41
C MET A 40 -22.58 23.62 13.04
N CYS A 41 -22.27 24.58 12.16
CA CYS A 41 -22.68 24.53 10.77
C CYS A 41 -21.80 23.55 9.99
N GLU A 42 -22.40 22.49 9.46
CA GLU A 42 -21.75 21.41 8.71
C GLU A 42 -20.98 21.92 7.48
N LEU A 43 -21.41 23.07 6.91
CA LEU A 43 -20.86 23.61 5.66
C LEU A 43 -19.54 24.36 5.85
N CYS A 44 -19.44 25.17 6.91
CA CYS A 44 -18.28 26.01 7.16
C CYS A 44 -17.46 25.56 8.38
N GLY A 45 -17.96 24.58 9.15
CA GLY A 45 -17.32 24.07 10.37
C GLY A 45 -17.35 25.06 11.55
N GLN A 46 -18.10 26.16 11.46
CA GLN A 46 -18.14 27.17 12.52
C GLN A 46 -19.31 26.94 13.48
N TYR A 47 -19.11 27.26 14.76
CA TYR A 47 -20.16 27.19 15.76
C TYR A 47 -21.25 28.25 15.54
N VAL A 48 -22.50 27.86 15.80
CA VAL A 48 -23.70 28.67 15.50
C VAL A 48 -24.54 28.94 16.75
N ILE A 49 -25.41 29.93 16.65
CA ILE A 49 -26.34 30.36 17.70
C ILE A 49 -27.70 29.72 17.44
N LEU A 50 -28.32 29.16 18.48
CA LEU A 50 -29.77 28.91 18.50
C LEU A 50 -30.46 30.11 19.14
N THR A 51 -31.34 30.80 18.42
CA THR A 51 -31.97 32.02 18.93
C THR A 51 -32.96 31.74 20.05
N ASP A 52 -33.29 32.80 20.79
CA ASP A 52 -34.42 32.79 21.73
C ASP A 52 -35.77 32.58 21.02
N GLY A 53 -36.72 32.00 21.74
CA GLY A 53 -38.06 31.65 21.29
C GLY A 53 -39.15 32.66 21.63
N ASP A 54 -38.83 33.68 22.44
CA ASP A 54 -39.85 34.60 23.00
C ASP A 54 -40.64 35.38 21.93
N ILE A 55 -40.01 35.75 20.81
CA ILE A 55 -40.60 36.61 19.77
C ILE A 55 -40.79 35.85 18.45
N ARG A 56 -39.94 34.87 18.16
CA ARG A 56 -39.92 34.13 16.90
C ARG A 56 -39.67 32.66 17.18
N ILE A 57 -40.14 31.80 16.27
CA ILE A 57 -39.75 30.39 16.26
C ILE A 57 -38.22 30.32 16.29
N ARG A 58 -37.68 29.52 17.20
CA ARG A 58 -36.23 29.38 17.38
C ARG A 58 -35.59 28.86 16.11
N TYR A 59 -34.49 29.47 15.71
CA TYR A 59 -33.78 29.12 14.49
C TYR A 59 -32.27 29.25 14.69
N PHE A 60 -31.50 28.62 13.80
CA PHE A 60 -30.05 28.72 13.83
C PHE A 60 -29.54 29.90 13.01
N LYS A 61 -28.52 30.59 13.52
CA LYS A 61 -27.82 31.65 12.78
C LYS A 61 -26.34 31.68 13.14
N HIS A 62 -25.51 32.20 12.23
CA HIS A 62 -24.12 32.51 12.56
C HIS A 62 -24.01 33.65 13.57
N SER A 63 -22.94 33.63 14.35
CA SER A 63 -22.55 34.75 15.20
C SER A 63 -22.17 35.97 14.35
N ALA A 64 -22.33 37.17 14.90
CA ALA A 64 -21.78 38.39 14.29
C ALA A 64 -20.24 38.39 14.26
N TYR A 65 -19.61 37.59 15.14
CA TYR A 65 -18.16 37.45 15.31
C TYR A 65 -17.64 36.12 14.75
N GLU A 66 -18.30 35.56 13.74
CA GLU A 66 -17.84 34.35 13.03
C GLU A 66 -16.45 34.58 12.39
N LYS A 67 -15.65 33.52 12.27
CA LYS A 67 -14.27 33.60 11.74
C LYS A 67 -14.25 33.91 10.24
N SER A 68 -15.17 33.33 9.48
CA SER A 68 -15.35 33.57 8.04
C SER A 68 -16.83 33.74 7.70
N LYS A 69 -17.13 34.66 6.79
CA LYS A 69 -18.50 34.94 6.31
C LYS A 69 -18.85 34.15 5.04
N ASP A 70 -18.00 33.22 4.62
CA ASP A 70 -18.12 32.53 3.34
C ASP A 70 -19.04 31.31 3.38
N CYS A 71 -19.82 31.14 4.45
CA CYS A 71 -20.74 30.02 4.57
C CYS A 71 -21.79 30.05 3.44
N PRO A 72 -21.95 28.97 2.65
CA PRO A 72 -22.90 28.94 1.54
C PRO A 72 -24.35 29.22 1.97
N GLU A 73 -24.82 28.66 3.09
CA GLU A 73 -26.17 28.95 3.62
C GLU A 73 -26.34 30.41 4.05
N ARG A 74 -25.25 31.09 4.41
CA ARG A 74 -25.29 32.52 4.71
C ARG A 74 -25.53 33.35 3.45
N THR A 75 -24.88 32.97 2.35
CA THR A 75 -24.92 33.68 1.06
C THR A 75 -26.18 33.35 0.25
N PHE A 76 -26.53 32.07 0.17
CA PHE A 76 -27.59 31.55 -0.70
C PHE A 76 -28.88 31.15 0.05
N GLY A 77 -28.84 31.09 1.38
CA GLY A 77 -29.99 30.78 2.22
C GLY A 77 -30.21 29.28 2.48
N ALA A 78 -31.30 28.99 3.22
CA ALA A 78 -31.65 27.66 3.73
C ALA A 78 -31.92 26.58 2.65
N GLY A 79 -32.13 26.98 1.39
CA GLY A 79 -32.35 26.06 0.26
C GLY A 79 -31.05 25.56 -0.38
N TYR A 80 -29.88 25.92 0.17
CA TYR A 80 -28.60 25.51 -0.39
C TYR A 80 -28.41 23.98 -0.27
N SER A 81 -28.30 23.31 -1.42
CA SER A 81 -27.88 21.91 -1.48
C SER A 81 -26.37 21.82 -1.49
N ILE A 82 -25.80 21.00 -0.59
CA ILE A 82 -24.38 20.69 -0.60
C ILE A 82 -23.99 20.11 -1.96
N SER A 83 -23.10 20.79 -2.66
CA SER A 83 -22.48 20.27 -3.87
C SER A 83 -21.16 21.02 -4.08
N TYR A 84 -20.04 20.31 -4.18
CA TYR A 84 -18.77 20.91 -4.62
C TYR A 84 -18.61 20.81 -6.13
N GLY A 85 -17.96 21.79 -6.75
CA GLY A 85 -17.67 21.75 -8.17
C GLY A 85 -16.72 20.61 -8.51
N SER A 86 -16.96 19.90 -9.62
CA SER A 86 -16.09 18.79 -10.04
C SER A 86 -14.64 19.24 -10.37
N GLN A 87 -14.42 20.55 -10.55
CA GLN A 87 -13.12 21.20 -10.74
C GLN A 87 -12.54 21.81 -9.44
N GLU A 88 -13.25 21.77 -8.32
CA GLU A 88 -12.82 22.36 -7.04
C GLU A 88 -11.89 21.42 -6.25
N HIS A 89 -10.90 20.84 -6.93
CA HIS A 89 -9.86 20.04 -6.29
C HIS A 89 -8.58 20.89 -6.14
N ASP A 90 -8.10 21.00 -4.91
CA ASP A 90 -6.82 21.65 -4.64
C ASP A 90 -5.66 20.72 -5.06
N LEU A 91 -4.62 21.29 -5.66
CA LEU A 91 -3.37 20.56 -5.85
C LEU A 91 -2.75 20.23 -4.47
N PRO A 92 -2.20 19.02 -4.29
CA PRO A 92 -1.69 18.61 -2.99
C PRO A 92 -0.46 19.42 -2.60
N ILE A 93 -0.44 19.89 -1.35
CA ILE A 93 0.74 20.47 -0.72
C ILE A 93 1.30 19.45 0.27
N ARG A 94 2.62 19.33 0.37
CA ARG A 94 3.29 18.51 1.38
C ARG A 94 4.19 19.35 2.27
N ILE A 95 4.23 19.02 3.56
CA ILE A 95 5.32 19.41 4.45
C ILE A 95 6.42 18.34 4.36
N THR A 96 7.66 18.77 4.17
CA THR A 96 8.83 17.90 4.00
C THR A 96 9.99 18.39 4.86
N SER A 97 11.04 17.58 4.95
CA SER A 97 12.28 17.93 5.66
C SER A 97 12.06 18.36 7.12
N VAL A 98 11.05 17.77 7.79
CA VAL A 98 10.69 18.10 9.18
C VAL A 98 11.80 17.63 10.11
N SER A 99 12.32 18.57 10.88
CA SER A 99 13.36 18.37 11.89
C SER A 99 13.12 19.28 13.10
N SER A 100 14.00 19.25 14.08
CA SER A 100 13.91 20.14 15.24
C SER A 100 14.17 21.62 14.91
N SER A 101 14.68 21.94 13.72
CA SER A 101 15.08 23.30 13.33
C SER A 101 14.51 23.79 11.99
N SER A 102 13.99 22.90 11.15
CA SER A 102 13.35 23.30 9.90
C SER A 102 12.26 22.37 9.40
N PHE A 103 11.49 22.91 8.45
CA PHE A 103 10.53 22.24 7.59
C PHE A 103 10.47 23.00 6.26
N SER A 104 10.04 22.33 5.20
CA SER A 104 9.85 22.90 3.87
C SER A 104 8.51 22.47 3.30
N PHE A 105 8.08 23.12 2.22
CA PHE A 105 6.86 22.75 1.50
C PHE A 105 7.13 22.39 0.05
N GLU A 106 6.29 21.51 -0.47
CA GLU A 106 6.24 21.15 -1.89
C GLU A 106 4.80 21.22 -2.40
N ILE A 107 4.63 21.70 -3.64
CA ILE A 107 3.35 21.61 -4.37
C ILE A 107 3.44 20.45 -5.35
N GLY A 108 2.46 19.55 -5.29
CA GLY A 108 2.31 18.44 -6.23
C GLY A 108 1.49 18.85 -7.45
N LEU A 109 2.12 18.88 -8.61
CA LEU A 109 1.46 19.03 -9.90
C LEU A 109 1.03 17.65 -10.41
N ILE A 110 -0.28 17.45 -10.56
CA ILE A 110 -0.83 16.22 -11.13
C ILE A 110 -0.32 16.02 -12.57
N ARG A 111 -0.33 14.76 -13.05
CA ARG A 111 0.10 14.44 -14.42
C ARG A 111 -0.68 15.27 -15.44
N ALA A 112 0.05 15.90 -16.36
CA ALA A 112 -0.47 16.67 -17.47
C ALA A 112 0.28 16.28 -18.76
N PRO A 113 -0.24 16.58 -19.97
CA PRO A 113 0.38 16.22 -21.24
C PRO A 113 1.61 17.10 -21.55
N ILE A 114 2.61 17.06 -20.68
CA ILE A 114 3.79 17.93 -20.72
C ILE A 114 4.77 17.56 -21.84
N SER A 115 4.67 16.35 -22.41
CA SER A 115 5.53 15.90 -23.51
C SER A 115 5.44 16.83 -24.73
N PHE A 116 4.25 17.38 -24.99
CA PHE A 116 3.97 18.30 -26.10
C PHE A 116 4.36 19.76 -25.84
N LEU A 117 4.81 20.10 -24.63
CA LEU A 117 5.24 21.47 -24.31
C LEU A 117 6.62 21.76 -24.92
N ASN A 118 6.89 23.02 -25.25
CA ASN A 118 8.21 23.42 -25.75
C ASN A 118 9.29 23.32 -24.65
N LYS A 119 10.57 23.22 -25.05
CA LYS A 119 11.71 23.12 -24.10
C LYS A 119 11.88 24.38 -23.24
N ASP A 120 11.50 25.53 -23.76
CA ASP A 120 11.54 26.83 -23.08
C ASP A 120 10.31 27.07 -22.17
N PHE A 121 9.42 26.08 -22.03
CA PHE A 121 8.30 26.13 -21.09
C PHE A 121 8.80 26.26 -19.66
N ARG A 122 8.21 27.20 -18.91
CA ARG A 122 8.42 27.35 -17.48
C ARG A 122 7.11 27.46 -16.74
N ILE A 123 7.06 26.84 -15.58
CA ILE A 123 5.98 27.07 -14.61
C ILE A 123 6.50 28.00 -13.51
N GLU A 124 5.73 29.02 -13.21
CA GLU A 124 5.98 29.93 -12.11
C GLU A 124 4.90 29.73 -11.04
N ILE A 125 5.33 29.51 -9.81
CA ILE A 125 4.47 29.43 -8.63
C ILE A 125 4.76 30.67 -7.79
N LYS A 126 3.75 31.52 -7.59
CA LYS A 126 3.89 32.79 -6.87
C LYS A 126 2.93 32.87 -5.68
N PRO A 127 3.41 33.10 -4.45
CA PRO A 127 2.53 33.38 -3.33
C PRO A 127 1.75 34.68 -3.53
N LYS A 128 0.45 34.65 -3.20
CA LYS A 128 -0.41 35.84 -3.32
C LYS A 128 -0.06 36.84 -2.20
N GLY A 129 0.13 38.10 -2.57
CA GLY A 129 0.46 39.17 -1.61
C GLY A 129 1.95 39.31 -1.28
N ALA A 130 2.83 38.48 -1.86
CA ALA A 130 4.28 38.66 -1.81
C ALA A 130 4.83 38.96 -3.22
N PHE A 131 5.60 40.03 -3.34
CA PHE A 131 6.11 40.52 -4.63
C PHE A 131 7.52 40.02 -4.93
N ASP A 132 8.29 39.72 -3.89
CA ASP A 132 9.71 39.35 -3.90
C ASP A 132 9.95 37.83 -3.96
N VAL A 133 8.89 37.03 -3.80
CA VAL A 133 8.97 35.57 -3.81
C VAL A 133 8.33 35.02 -5.07
N SER A 134 9.08 34.23 -5.83
CA SER A 134 8.60 33.48 -6.99
C SER A 134 9.44 32.22 -7.16
N TYR A 135 8.80 31.10 -7.45
CA TYR A 135 9.45 29.80 -7.69
C TYR A 135 9.25 29.42 -9.16
N VAL A 136 10.32 29.44 -9.95
CA VAL A 136 10.27 29.18 -11.39
C VAL A 136 10.97 27.86 -11.71
N PHE A 137 10.27 26.97 -12.39
CA PHE A 137 10.77 25.65 -12.77
C PHE A 137 10.69 25.46 -14.28
N THR A 138 11.72 24.84 -14.84
CA THR A 138 11.77 24.46 -16.25
C THR A 138 11.05 23.14 -16.49
N LYS A 139 10.72 22.86 -17.76
CA LYS A 139 10.07 21.62 -18.19
C LYS A 139 10.79 20.35 -17.68
N GLU A 140 12.11 20.34 -17.61
CA GLU A 140 12.92 19.15 -17.25
C GLU A 140 12.69 18.70 -15.80
N ARG A 141 12.18 19.58 -14.94
CA ARG A 141 11.81 19.24 -13.56
C ARG A 141 10.46 18.52 -13.48
N LEU A 142 9.68 18.51 -14.54
CA LEU A 142 8.33 17.96 -14.57
C LEU A 142 8.34 16.49 -15.00
N ASN A 143 7.63 15.67 -14.24
CA ASN A 143 7.42 14.26 -14.54
C ASN A 143 6.19 14.09 -15.46
N TYR A 144 6.36 13.34 -16.54
CA TYR A 144 5.29 13.12 -17.53
C TYR A 144 4.40 11.92 -17.21
N ASP A 145 4.82 11.08 -16.27
CA ASP A 145 4.18 9.81 -15.92
C ASP A 145 3.57 9.76 -14.52
N SER A 146 3.95 10.70 -13.66
CA SER A 146 3.52 10.76 -12.27
C SER A 146 3.40 12.19 -11.77
N ILE A 147 2.92 12.35 -10.53
CA ILE A 147 2.86 13.64 -9.85
C ILE A 147 4.26 14.24 -9.70
N THR A 148 4.40 15.53 -9.96
CA THR A 148 5.65 16.27 -9.76
C THR A 148 5.56 17.10 -8.50
N TYR A 149 6.44 16.86 -7.52
CA TYR A 149 6.56 17.73 -6.35
C TYR A 149 7.61 18.81 -6.59
N LEU A 150 7.18 20.07 -6.53
CA LEU A 150 8.02 21.25 -6.72
C LEU A 150 8.20 21.98 -5.39
N PRO A 151 9.44 22.26 -4.96
CA PRO A 151 9.70 22.92 -3.68
C PRO A 151 9.27 24.38 -3.70
N ILE A 152 8.52 24.81 -2.69
CA ILE A 152 8.06 26.20 -2.52
C ILE A 152 8.61 26.82 -1.22
N GLY A 153 9.77 26.33 -0.77
CA GLY A 153 10.51 26.86 0.36
C GLY A 153 9.85 26.61 1.72
N GLU A 154 10.30 27.35 2.73
CA GLU A 154 9.93 27.15 4.14
C GLU A 154 8.85 28.13 4.63
N ARG A 155 8.61 29.22 3.88
CA ARG A 155 7.70 30.28 4.30
C ARG A 155 6.25 29.89 3.99
N PRO A 156 5.36 29.83 4.99
CA PRO A 156 3.97 29.53 4.75
C PRO A 156 3.26 30.70 4.08
N PHE A 157 2.42 30.43 3.09
CA PHE A 157 1.53 31.40 2.47
C PHE A 157 0.12 30.82 2.33
N GLU A 158 -0.89 31.65 2.48
CA GLU A 158 -2.29 31.23 2.44
C GLU A 158 -2.76 30.80 1.04
N LYS A 159 -2.14 31.36 -0.01
CA LYS A 159 -2.54 31.14 -1.40
C LYS A 159 -1.34 31.24 -2.34
N TYR A 160 -1.37 30.44 -3.40
CA TYR A 160 -0.39 30.47 -4.48
C TYR A 160 -1.09 30.58 -5.83
N THR A 161 -0.49 31.32 -6.76
CA THR A 161 -0.94 31.41 -8.15
C THR A 161 0.03 30.68 -9.07
N LEU A 162 -0.49 29.91 -10.02
CA LEU A 162 0.30 29.22 -11.03
C LEU A 162 0.25 29.99 -12.35
N ASN A 163 1.41 30.36 -12.87
CA ASN A 163 1.57 31.02 -14.16
C ASN A 163 2.38 30.13 -15.11
N PHE A 164 2.06 30.22 -16.39
CA PHE A 164 2.74 29.47 -17.45
C PHE A 164 3.47 30.45 -18.36
N GLN A 165 4.79 30.26 -18.49
CA GLN A 165 5.59 30.98 -19.48
C GLN A 165 5.80 30.06 -20.68
N ASN A 166 5.46 30.54 -21.87
CA ASN A 166 5.48 29.75 -23.12
C ASN A 166 4.61 28.48 -23.03
N GLY A 167 3.52 28.54 -22.27
CA GLY A 167 2.57 27.45 -22.05
C GLY A 167 1.20 27.71 -22.65
N SER A 168 0.37 26.67 -22.71
CA SER A 168 -1.02 26.76 -23.18
C SER A 168 -1.99 26.84 -22.00
N ASP A 169 -3.04 27.65 -22.15
CA ASP A 169 -4.17 27.69 -21.21
C ASP A 169 -4.91 26.36 -21.09
N LYS A 170 -4.72 25.42 -22.04
CA LYS A 170 -5.23 24.04 -21.92
C LYS A 170 -4.69 23.31 -20.68
N LEU A 171 -3.52 23.72 -20.16
CA LEU A 171 -3.00 23.17 -18.91
C LEU A 171 -3.89 23.48 -17.70
N ARG A 172 -4.81 24.46 -17.79
CA ARG A 172 -5.78 24.77 -16.74
C ARG A 172 -6.81 23.68 -16.52
N GLU A 173 -6.97 22.76 -17.47
CA GLU A 173 -7.78 21.54 -17.28
C GLU A 173 -7.16 20.59 -16.24
N PHE A 174 -5.85 20.72 -15.99
CA PHE A 174 -5.07 19.89 -15.07
C PHE A 174 -4.62 20.68 -13.83
N TRP A 175 -4.18 21.92 -14.02
CA TRP A 175 -3.55 22.73 -12.99
C TRP A 175 -4.34 24.03 -12.77
N PRO A 176 -5.00 24.18 -11.61
CA PRO A 176 -5.80 25.36 -11.31
C PRO A 176 -4.94 26.64 -11.28
N ALA A 177 -5.59 27.79 -11.48
CA ALA A 177 -4.91 29.09 -11.44
C ALA A 177 -4.49 29.50 -10.03
N GLU A 178 -5.29 29.15 -9.02
CA GLU A 178 -5.04 29.44 -7.61
C GLU A 178 -5.06 28.12 -6.81
N ILE A 179 -4.14 27.98 -5.86
CA ILE A 179 -4.07 26.86 -4.93
C ILE A 179 -4.18 27.39 -3.51
N LYS A 180 -5.03 26.77 -2.68
CA LYS A 180 -5.10 27.07 -1.25
C LYS A 180 -3.85 26.54 -0.53
N GLY A 181 -3.14 27.45 0.12
CA GLY A 181 -1.92 27.21 0.86
C GLY A 181 -2.15 26.80 2.32
N ILE A 182 -1.39 27.43 3.21
CA ILE A 182 -1.36 27.20 4.66
C ILE A 182 -2.19 28.27 5.36
N ASP A 183 -3.20 27.82 6.12
CA ASP A 183 -3.99 28.66 7.01
C ASP A 183 -3.16 29.03 8.27
N PRO A 184 -2.95 30.33 8.56
CA PRO A 184 -2.21 30.77 9.75
C PRO A 184 -2.89 30.40 11.06
N GLU A 185 -4.22 30.20 11.05
CA GLU A 185 -4.95 29.76 12.24
C GLU A 185 -4.74 28.28 12.56
N GLY A 186 -4.23 27.50 11.61
CA GLY A 186 -3.79 26.13 11.82
C GLY A 186 -4.06 25.26 10.60
N THR A 187 -3.02 24.55 10.14
CA THR A 187 -3.11 23.60 9.02
C THR A 187 -2.58 22.25 9.45
N LEU A 188 -3.37 21.20 9.18
CA LEU A 188 -2.99 19.82 9.46
C LEU A 188 -2.35 19.14 8.24
N PHE A 189 -1.35 18.31 8.48
CA PHE A 189 -0.71 17.45 7.50
C PHE A 189 -0.66 16.02 8.03
N GLU A 190 -0.93 15.04 7.19
CA GLU A 190 -0.76 13.63 7.54
C GLU A 190 0.74 13.32 7.73
N LYS A 191 1.12 12.74 8.88
CA LYS A 191 2.53 12.70 9.32
C LYS A 191 3.44 11.88 8.40
N VAL A 192 2.94 10.78 7.83
CA VAL A 192 3.73 9.82 7.05
C VAL A 192 4.03 10.36 5.65
N SER A 193 3.00 10.85 4.97
CA SER A 193 3.06 11.38 3.60
C SER A 193 3.42 12.87 3.54
N GLY A 194 3.31 13.58 4.68
CA GLY A 194 3.41 15.03 4.76
C GLY A 194 2.27 15.77 4.08
N LYS A 195 1.25 15.08 3.55
CA LYS A 195 0.19 15.69 2.74
C LYS A 195 -0.71 16.59 3.60
N LYS A 196 -0.91 17.83 3.14
CA LYS A 196 -1.87 18.78 3.71
C LYS A 196 -3.28 18.18 3.65
N LEU A 197 -3.99 18.25 4.77
CA LEU A 197 -5.40 17.91 4.82
C LEU A 197 -6.24 19.06 4.23
N SER A 198 -7.21 18.71 3.40
CA SER A 198 -8.23 19.67 2.97
C SER A 198 -9.13 20.05 4.14
N TYR A 199 -9.88 21.14 4.00
CA TYR A 199 -10.96 21.39 4.93
C TYR A 199 -11.93 20.20 4.90
N ASP A 200 -12.64 20.01 6.01
CA ASP A 200 -13.54 18.91 6.25
C ASP A 200 -12.90 17.50 6.19
N ALA A 201 -11.57 17.39 6.07
CA ALA A 201 -10.87 16.11 6.00
C ALA A 201 -11.06 15.25 7.24
N ASP A 202 -11.01 13.94 7.03
CA ASP A 202 -11.13 12.94 8.08
C ASP A 202 -9.80 12.77 8.83
N VAL A 203 -9.91 12.72 10.15
CA VAL A 203 -8.83 12.46 11.11
C VAL A 203 -9.20 11.23 11.91
N GLU A 204 -8.23 10.35 12.14
CA GLU A 204 -8.43 9.06 12.78
C GLU A 204 -7.75 9.03 14.16
N ILE A 205 -8.28 8.20 15.06
CA ILE A 205 -7.72 8.00 16.40
C ILE A 205 -6.40 7.25 16.32
N GLY A 206 -5.44 7.61 17.17
CA GLY A 206 -4.12 7.00 17.22
C GLY A 206 -3.21 7.37 16.05
N LYS A 207 -3.75 7.92 14.97
CA LYS A 207 -2.98 8.45 13.85
C LYS A 207 -2.40 9.81 14.22
N GLU A 208 -1.16 10.01 13.80
CA GLU A 208 -0.43 11.24 14.07
C GLU A 208 -0.49 12.19 12.87
N TYR A 209 -0.57 13.48 13.18
CA TYR A 209 -0.64 14.56 12.21
C TYR A 209 0.32 15.67 12.62
N TYR A 210 0.90 16.36 11.64
CA TYR A 210 1.56 17.63 11.90
C TYR A 210 0.52 18.74 11.93
N LEU A 211 0.57 19.60 12.94
CA LEU A 211 -0.22 20.83 13.01
C LEU A 211 0.73 22.02 12.95
N LEU A 212 0.63 22.82 11.89
CA LEU A 212 1.37 24.07 11.76
C LEU A 212 0.45 25.25 12.04
N LYS A 213 0.81 26.10 13.00
CA LYS A 213 0.03 27.26 13.39
C LYS A 213 0.91 28.49 13.59
N ARG A 214 0.40 29.67 13.24
CA ARG A 214 0.98 30.95 13.63
C ARG A 214 0.68 31.21 15.11
N GLY A 215 1.72 31.46 15.89
CA GLY A 215 1.67 31.58 17.35
C GLY A 215 1.68 30.22 18.03
N TYR A 216 1.03 30.14 19.19
CA TYR A 216 0.96 28.92 20.01
C TYR A 216 -0.49 28.46 20.18
N ILE A 217 -0.65 27.18 20.51
CA ILE A 217 -1.94 26.67 20.99
C ILE A 217 -2.07 27.14 22.44
N TYR A 218 -3.09 27.95 22.73
CA TYR A 218 -3.39 28.34 24.10
C TYR A 218 -3.58 27.08 24.95
N ARG A 219 -2.87 26.99 26.10
CA ARG A 219 -2.92 25.85 27.03
C ARG A 219 -4.34 25.69 27.60
N LYS A 220 -5.24 25.07 26.85
CA LYS A 220 -6.28 24.21 27.40
C LYS A 220 -5.68 22.82 27.53
N SER A 221 -5.86 22.20 28.68
CA SER A 221 -5.54 20.79 28.86
C SER A 221 -6.52 19.98 28.02
N PHE A 222 -6.06 19.43 26.90
CA PHE A 222 -6.81 18.44 26.13
C PHE A 222 -6.46 17.06 26.65
N SER A 223 -7.34 16.44 27.43
CA SER A 223 -7.07 15.11 27.99
C SER A 223 -7.05 14.00 26.92
N SER A 224 -7.80 14.24 25.83
CA SER A 224 -8.08 13.27 24.77
C SER A 224 -7.26 13.51 23.50
N VAL A 225 -6.33 14.47 23.52
CA VAL A 225 -5.45 14.81 22.40
C VAL A 225 -4.02 14.95 22.91
N ARG A 226 -3.12 14.16 22.34
CA ARG A 226 -1.68 14.32 22.58
C ARG A 226 -1.19 15.44 21.69
N ILE A 227 -0.53 16.43 22.27
CA ILE A 227 0.05 17.56 21.57
C ILE A 227 1.51 17.65 21.99
N GLN A 228 2.42 17.49 21.02
CA GLN A 228 3.85 17.60 21.23
C GLN A 228 4.40 18.69 20.31
N GLU A 229 4.98 19.74 20.88
CA GLU A 229 5.72 20.72 20.10
C GLU A 229 6.99 20.07 19.54
N ILE A 230 7.21 20.22 18.23
CA ILE A 230 8.42 19.78 17.54
C ILE A 230 9.42 20.91 17.50
N MET A 231 8.94 22.08 17.06
CA MET A 231 9.77 23.26 16.90
C MET A 231 8.96 24.54 16.83
N GLN A 232 9.66 25.64 17.07
CA GLN A 232 9.18 26.99 16.85
C GLN A 232 10.18 27.75 15.98
N LYS A 233 9.68 28.42 14.94
CA LYS A 233 10.47 29.18 13.98
C LYS A 233 9.92 30.57 13.79
N ARG A 234 10.80 31.57 13.81
CA ARG A 234 10.44 32.94 13.41
C ARG A 234 10.65 33.10 11.91
N ILE A 235 9.60 33.47 11.18
CA ILE A 235 9.62 33.71 9.75
C ILE A 235 9.14 35.14 9.53
N GLY A 236 10.08 36.05 9.25
CA GLY A 236 9.82 37.49 9.27
C GLY A 236 9.41 37.98 10.66
N TRP A 237 8.23 38.59 10.76
CA TRP A 237 7.67 39.09 12.02
C TRP A 237 6.78 38.07 12.74
N GLU A 238 6.48 36.95 12.09
CA GLU A 238 5.57 35.94 12.61
C GLU A 238 6.33 34.79 13.24
N THR A 239 5.80 34.29 14.35
CA THR A 239 6.28 33.06 14.98
C THR A 239 5.36 31.92 14.56
N TRP A 240 5.95 30.88 14.01
CA TRP A 240 5.26 29.67 13.57
C TRP A 240 5.68 28.51 14.44
N THR A 241 4.71 27.72 14.89
CA THR A 241 4.97 26.56 15.75
C THR A 241 4.41 25.31 15.10
N LEU A 242 5.23 24.26 15.07
CA LEU A 242 4.89 22.97 14.49
C LEU A 242 4.72 21.95 15.62
N TYR A 243 3.60 21.25 15.62
CA TYR A 243 3.25 20.22 16.59
C TYR A 243 3.06 18.87 15.91
N VAL A 244 3.34 17.77 16.62
CA VAL A 244 2.68 16.48 16.38
C VAL A 244 1.44 16.42 17.24
N VAL A 245 0.30 16.07 16.63
CA VAL A 245 -0.97 15.89 17.32
C VAL A 245 -1.60 14.54 16.99
N SER A 246 -2.20 13.89 17.98
CA SER A 246 -2.98 12.65 17.80
C SER A 246 -4.13 12.57 18.81
N ALA A 247 -5.32 12.16 18.33
CA ALA A 247 -6.42 11.80 19.22
C ALA A 247 -6.10 10.51 19.96
N SER A 248 -6.22 10.51 21.29
CA SER A 248 -6.09 9.30 22.11
C SER A 248 -7.43 8.61 22.36
N ALA A 249 -8.55 9.31 22.16
CA ALA A 249 -9.91 8.77 22.35
C ALA A 249 -10.91 9.40 21.37
N PHE A 250 -12.00 8.68 21.09
CA PHE A 250 -13.13 9.20 20.31
C PHE A 250 -14.14 9.88 21.23
N ASN A 251 -14.04 11.20 21.39
CA ASN A 251 -14.99 11.95 22.20
C ASN A 251 -15.14 13.39 21.72
N GLU A 252 -16.08 14.12 22.34
CA GLU A 252 -16.39 15.50 21.97
C GLU A 252 -15.17 16.43 22.08
N GLU A 253 -14.34 16.27 23.12
CA GLU A 253 -13.15 17.11 23.33
C GLU A 253 -12.17 16.98 22.16
N ALA A 254 -11.83 15.75 21.77
CA ALA A 254 -10.96 15.49 20.64
C ALA A 254 -11.60 15.93 19.32
N ALA A 255 -12.90 15.66 19.12
CA ALA A 255 -13.59 16.07 17.91
C ALA A 255 -13.64 17.60 17.74
N ARG A 256 -13.86 18.35 18.83
CA ARG A 256 -13.82 19.82 18.83
C ARG A 256 -12.44 20.37 18.55
N PHE A 257 -11.39 19.74 19.09
CA PHE A 257 -10.00 20.12 18.80
C PHE A 257 -9.71 20.08 17.29
N TYR A 258 -10.04 18.98 16.61
CA TYR A 258 -9.79 18.88 15.16
C TYR A 258 -10.71 19.79 14.34
N LEU A 259 -11.95 20.00 14.81
CA LEU A 259 -12.91 20.89 14.17
C LEU A 259 -12.46 22.36 14.20
N ASP A 260 -11.77 22.80 15.25
CA ASP A 260 -11.18 24.14 15.32
C ASP A 260 -10.14 24.40 14.22
N PHE A 261 -9.60 23.33 13.63
CA PHE A 261 -8.70 23.32 12.46
C PHE A 261 -9.38 22.76 11.20
N HIS A 262 -10.72 22.86 11.14
CA HIS A 262 -11.54 22.47 9.99
C HIS A 262 -11.44 20.99 9.59
N CYS A 263 -11.06 20.09 10.49
CA CYS A 263 -11.04 18.64 10.24
C CYS A 263 -12.06 17.90 11.12
N ARG A 264 -12.48 16.70 10.72
CA ARG A 264 -13.43 15.88 11.49
C ARG A 264 -12.77 14.61 11.99
N LEU A 265 -12.81 14.42 13.31
CA LEU A 265 -12.47 13.14 13.91
C LEU A 265 -13.55 12.12 13.53
N THR A 266 -13.14 10.96 13.00
CA THR A 266 -14.04 9.88 12.57
C THR A 266 -13.37 8.51 12.75
N ASP A 267 -14.19 7.49 12.98
CA ASP A 267 -13.85 6.07 12.96
C ASP A 267 -14.15 5.40 11.60
N HIS A 268 -14.85 6.12 10.72
CA HIS A 268 -15.23 5.67 9.37
C HIS A 268 -14.77 6.68 8.29
N PRO A 269 -13.46 6.82 8.07
CA PRO A 269 -12.91 7.78 7.11
C PRO A 269 -13.29 7.45 5.67
N VAL A 270 -13.45 8.49 4.85
CA VAL A 270 -13.73 8.35 3.42
C VAL A 270 -12.57 7.66 2.73
N SER A 271 -12.89 6.61 1.97
CA SER A 271 -11.93 5.90 1.12
C SER A 271 -12.48 5.68 -0.29
N LEU A 272 -11.56 5.69 -1.25
CA LEU A 272 -11.85 5.52 -2.68
C LEU A 272 -10.81 4.55 -3.24
N LYS A 273 -11.24 3.34 -3.62
CA LYS A 273 -10.35 2.24 -4.02
C LYS A 273 -10.75 1.67 -5.38
N PRO A 274 -9.85 1.62 -6.38
CA PRO A 274 -10.12 0.87 -7.60
C PRO A 274 -10.16 -0.64 -7.31
N VAL A 275 -11.09 -1.36 -7.93
CA VAL A 275 -11.31 -2.80 -7.70
C VAL A 275 -11.10 -3.63 -8.96
N TRP A 276 -11.63 -3.14 -10.08
CA TRP A 276 -11.66 -3.87 -11.36
C TRP A 276 -11.86 -2.86 -12.48
N PRO A 277 -11.48 -3.13 -13.75
CA PRO A 277 -10.63 -4.21 -14.28
C PRO A 277 -9.15 -4.02 -13.93
N LEU A 278 -8.22 -4.80 -14.51
CA LEU A 278 -6.78 -4.64 -14.30
C LEU A 278 -6.35 -3.16 -14.45
N PHE A 279 -5.63 -2.66 -13.45
CA PHE A 279 -5.11 -1.29 -13.40
C PHE A 279 -3.72 -1.27 -12.78
N VAL A 280 -3.00 -0.15 -12.97
CA VAL A 280 -1.78 0.17 -12.24
C VAL A 280 -2.07 1.35 -11.33
N GLU A 281 -1.99 1.13 -10.02
CA GLU A 281 -2.21 2.17 -9.02
C GLU A 281 -0.93 2.98 -8.77
N GLY A 282 -1.07 4.30 -8.72
CA GLY A 282 -0.01 5.22 -8.36
C GLY A 282 -0.56 6.38 -7.54
N ASN A 283 0.33 7.28 -7.14
CA ASN A 283 -0.06 8.46 -6.35
C ASN A 283 -1.01 9.35 -7.16
N TYR A 284 -2.26 9.47 -6.71
CA TYR A 284 -3.36 10.22 -7.34
C TYR A 284 -3.76 9.76 -8.75
N ILE A 285 -3.19 8.68 -9.27
CA ILE A 285 -3.42 8.25 -10.66
C ILE A 285 -3.61 6.74 -10.68
N VAL A 286 -4.68 6.30 -11.35
CA VAL A 286 -4.96 4.89 -11.63
C VAL A 286 -4.93 4.72 -13.14
N ARG A 287 -3.93 4.00 -13.67
CA ARG A 287 -3.80 3.73 -15.10
C ARG A 287 -4.65 2.52 -15.48
N HIS A 288 -5.39 2.61 -16.57
CA HIS A 288 -6.27 1.54 -17.04
C HIS A 288 -6.40 1.55 -18.57
N ASN A 289 -6.80 0.43 -19.18
CA ASN A 289 -7.03 0.34 -20.63
C ASN A 289 -8.50 0.10 -21.02
N LYS A 290 -9.42 0.13 -20.05
CA LYS A 290 -10.85 -0.18 -20.26
C LYS A 290 -11.73 1.07 -20.34
N SER A 291 -12.97 0.89 -20.81
CA SER A 291 -14.00 1.94 -20.92
C SER A 291 -14.74 2.20 -19.61
N SER A 292 -14.70 1.26 -18.67
CA SER A 292 -15.31 1.41 -17.34
C SER A 292 -14.33 0.97 -16.26
N MET A 293 -14.41 1.63 -15.11
CA MET A 293 -13.69 1.29 -13.88
C MET A 293 -14.68 1.06 -12.75
N TYR A 294 -14.40 0.09 -11.89
CA TYR A 294 -15.19 -0.24 -10.72
C TYR A 294 -14.46 0.26 -9.49
N MET A 295 -15.14 1.12 -8.74
CA MET A 295 -14.58 1.84 -7.60
C MET A 295 -15.38 1.49 -6.35
N LEU A 296 -14.67 1.04 -5.31
CA LEU A 296 -15.24 0.88 -3.98
C LEU A 296 -15.10 2.20 -3.24
N VAL A 297 -16.23 2.70 -2.73
CA VAL A 297 -16.31 3.93 -1.96
C VAL A 297 -16.87 3.58 -0.59
N ASP A 298 -16.13 3.92 0.45
CA ASP A 298 -16.49 3.62 1.83
C ASP A 298 -16.34 4.85 2.72
N GLY A 299 -16.90 4.78 3.93
CA GLY A 299 -16.87 5.83 4.93
C GLY A 299 -18.03 6.81 4.80
N ASN A 300 -17.93 7.92 5.54
CA ASN A 300 -18.96 8.96 5.59
C ASN A 300 -18.98 9.82 4.31
N VAL A 301 -19.47 9.24 3.20
CA VAL A 301 -19.53 9.88 1.87
C VAL A 301 -20.97 10.30 1.56
N ALA A 302 -21.15 11.59 1.30
CA ALA A 302 -22.41 12.14 0.82
C ALA A 302 -22.54 12.03 -0.71
N GLU A 303 -21.44 12.29 -1.42
CA GLU A 303 -21.47 12.42 -2.89
C GLU A 303 -20.20 11.86 -3.53
N VAL A 304 -20.37 11.27 -4.73
CA VAL A 304 -19.29 10.84 -5.62
C VAL A 304 -19.42 11.64 -6.92
N LYS A 305 -18.37 12.36 -7.30
CA LYS A 305 -18.35 13.20 -8.51
C LYS A 305 -17.25 12.82 -9.47
N THR A 306 -17.49 13.10 -10.74
CA THR A 306 -16.54 12.88 -11.82
C THR A 306 -16.29 14.17 -12.62
N PHE A 307 -15.05 14.34 -13.09
CA PHE A 307 -14.69 15.42 -14.01
C PHE A 307 -13.76 14.95 -15.15
N PRO A 308 -14.07 15.24 -16.42
CA PRO A 308 -15.35 15.75 -16.93
C PRO A 308 -16.55 14.89 -16.48
N PRO A 309 -17.79 15.41 -16.45
CA PRO A 309 -18.93 14.63 -15.97
C PRO A 309 -19.16 13.38 -16.84
N VAL A 310 -19.24 12.22 -16.19
CA VAL A 310 -19.53 10.94 -16.85
C VAL A 310 -20.59 10.15 -16.12
N THR A 311 -21.17 9.18 -16.81
CA THR A 311 -22.10 8.23 -16.21
C THR A 311 -21.40 7.48 -15.07
N VAL A 312 -22.03 7.52 -13.89
CA VAL A 312 -21.63 6.75 -12.72
C VAL A 312 -22.85 5.95 -12.26
N ARG A 313 -22.70 4.63 -12.10
CA ARG A 313 -23.77 3.74 -11.66
C ARG A 313 -23.38 3.08 -10.36
N GLN A 314 -24.21 3.24 -9.33
CA GLN A 314 -24.07 2.48 -8.10
C GLN A 314 -24.63 1.06 -8.32
N LEU A 315 -23.86 0.04 -7.96
CA LEU A 315 -24.20 -1.37 -8.23
C LEU A 315 -24.81 -2.09 -7.03
N ASN A 316 -24.63 -1.56 -5.81
CA ASN A 316 -25.20 -2.10 -4.58
C ASN A 316 -25.84 -0.99 -3.74
N TYR A 317 -26.92 -1.30 -3.04
CA TYR A 317 -27.70 -0.30 -2.28
C TYR A 317 -27.78 -0.60 -0.78
N ASN A 318 -27.00 -1.56 -0.29
CA ASN A 318 -26.97 -1.89 1.13
C ASN A 318 -26.16 -0.83 1.89
N SER A 319 -26.79 -0.18 2.88
CA SER A 319 -26.16 0.87 3.70
C SER A 319 -25.07 0.33 4.63
N SER A 320 -25.07 -0.97 4.94
CA SER A 320 -24.07 -1.58 5.83
C SER A 320 -22.80 -2.06 5.10
N GLN A 321 -22.70 -1.82 3.78
CA GLN A 321 -21.58 -2.26 2.96
C GLN A 321 -20.96 -1.06 2.22
N PRO A 322 -19.66 -1.12 1.90
CA PRO A 322 -19.05 -0.15 1.01
C PRO A 322 -19.81 -0.10 -0.33
N LYS A 323 -19.99 1.11 -0.88
CA LYS A 323 -20.70 1.32 -2.13
C LYS A 323 -19.78 1.03 -3.31
N LEU A 324 -20.25 0.20 -4.24
CA LEU A 324 -19.57 -0.14 -5.46
C LEU A 324 -20.14 0.69 -6.61
N TYR A 325 -19.27 1.42 -7.29
CA TYR A 325 -19.62 2.27 -8.42
C TYR A 325 -18.95 1.78 -9.71
N GLU A 326 -19.71 1.70 -10.80
CA GLU A 326 -19.20 1.63 -12.16
C GLU A 326 -19.07 3.04 -12.73
N VAL A 327 -17.87 3.41 -13.16
CA VAL A 327 -17.52 4.72 -13.70
C VAL A 327 -17.18 4.57 -15.18
N PHE A 328 -18.00 5.16 -16.06
CA PHE A 328 -17.81 5.11 -17.51
C PHE A 328 -16.76 6.15 -17.92
N CYS A 329 -15.55 5.71 -18.23
CA CYS A 329 -14.43 6.58 -18.54
C CYS A 329 -14.52 7.09 -19.99
N SER A 330 -14.94 8.35 -20.18
CA SER A 330 -15.03 9.00 -21.50
C SER A 330 -13.84 9.95 -21.72
N GLY A 331 -12.66 9.39 -22.00
CA GLY A 331 -11.50 10.21 -22.35
C GLY A 331 -10.18 9.60 -21.91
N ARG A 332 -9.11 10.40 -22.05
CA ARG A 332 -7.76 10.05 -21.58
C ARG A 332 -7.62 10.21 -20.07
N GLN A 333 -8.29 11.19 -19.49
CA GLN A 333 -8.23 11.49 -18.06
C GLN A 333 -9.64 11.67 -17.53
N GLN A 334 -9.90 11.05 -16.38
CA GLN A 334 -11.16 11.12 -15.69
C GLN A 334 -10.90 11.25 -14.18
N LEU A 335 -11.16 12.42 -13.61
CA LEU A 335 -11.18 12.57 -12.16
C LEU A 335 -12.40 11.86 -11.59
N ILE A 336 -12.19 11.13 -10.50
CA ILE A 336 -13.24 10.71 -9.57
C ILE A 336 -12.89 11.23 -8.18
N SER A 337 -13.89 11.75 -7.49
CA SER A 337 -13.79 12.26 -6.13
C SER A 337 -14.93 11.75 -5.27
N ALA A 338 -14.65 11.52 -4.00
CA ALA A 338 -15.63 11.17 -2.98
C ALA A 338 -15.49 12.15 -1.80
N GLY A 339 -16.63 12.61 -1.28
CA GLY A 339 -16.60 13.61 -0.23
C GLY A 339 -17.96 13.91 0.41
N ARG A 340 -17.94 14.97 1.23
CA ARG A 340 -19.09 15.47 1.97
C ARG A 340 -19.46 16.87 1.46
N THR A 341 -18.88 17.91 2.05
CA THR A 341 -19.05 19.29 1.57
C THR A 341 -18.04 19.66 0.48
N GLN A 342 -16.94 18.93 0.42
CA GLN A 342 -15.87 19.06 -0.57
C GLN A 342 -15.24 17.70 -0.88
N ALA A 343 -14.42 17.63 -1.93
CA ALA A 343 -13.67 16.43 -2.26
C ALA A 343 -12.66 16.09 -1.14
N LEU A 344 -12.86 14.95 -0.48
CA LEU A 344 -11.97 14.47 0.59
C LEU A 344 -10.94 13.47 0.06
N GLN A 345 -11.40 12.58 -0.83
CA GLN A 345 -10.56 11.66 -1.57
C GLN A 345 -10.80 11.87 -3.06
N TYR A 346 -9.73 11.78 -3.84
CA TYR A 346 -9.83 11.83 -5.29
C TYR A 346 -8.66 11.12 -5.96
N THR A 347 -8.90 10.62 -7.15
CA THR A 347 -7.88 10.03 -8.02
C THR A 347 -8.24 10.25 -9.48
N TYR A 348 -7.24 10.28 -10.35
CA TYR A 348 -7.43 10.37 -11.80
C TYR A 348 -7.34 8.98 -12.41
N LEU A 349 -8.42 8.54 -13.02
CA LEU A 349 -8.44 7.39 -13.91
C LEU A 349 -7.82 7.84 -15.24
N TRP A 350 -6.68 7.25 -15.59
CA TRP A 350 -5.92 7.60 -16.77
C TRP A 350 -5.94 6.46 -17.77
N LYS A 351 -6.59 6.68 -18.91
CA LYS A 351 -6.79 5.66 -19.93
C LYS A 351 -5.59 5.58 -20.87
N GLU A 352 -4.83 4.51 -20.80
CA GLU A 352 -3.67 4.23 -21.66
C GLU A 352 -3.43 2.71 -21.82
N PRO A 353 -2.67 2.27 -22.83
CA PRO A 353 -2.23 0.89 -22.93
C PRO A 353 -1.50 0.45 -21.66
N LEU A 354 -1.76 -0.79 -21.22
CA LEU A 354 -1.05 -1.45 -20.13
C LEU A 354 -0.07 -2.47 -20.72
N ASP A 355 0.82 -1.99 -21.56
CA ASP A 355 1.83 -2.76 -22.32
C ASP A 355 3.21 -2.78 -21.62
N GLN A 356 3.28 -2.29 -20.38
CA GLN A 356 4.49 -2.33 -19.58
C GLN A 356 4.83 -3.77 -19.21
N VAL A 357 6.00 -4.23 -19.68
CA VAL A 357 6.58 -5.51 -19.28
C VAL A 357 7.27 -5.30 -17.94
N GLY A 358 6.74 -5.91 -16.88
CA GLY A 358 7.39 -5.90 -15.57
C GLY A 358 8.74 -6.61 -15.62
N LEU A 359 9.64 -6.26 -14.71
CA LEU A 359 10.85 -7.05 -14.48
C LEU A 359 10.43 -8.41 -13.93
N HIS A 360 11.01 -9.49 -14.47
CA HIS A 360 10.82 -10.80 -13.87
C HIS A 360 11.52 -10.78 -12.50
N PRO A 361 10.85 -11.18 -11.41
CA PRO A 361 11.48 -11.18 -10.11
C PRO A 361 12.63 -12.19 -10.11
N GLU A 362 13.83 -11.74 -9.78
CA GLU A 362 15.00 -12.59 -9.62
C GLU A 362 15.23 -12.88 -8.14
N VAL A 363 15.73 -14.09 -7.87
CA VAL A 363 16.20 -14.51 -6.55
C VAL A 363 17.61 -15.04 -6.67
N SER A 364 18.50 -14.53 -5.82
CA SER A 364 19.82 -15.11 -5.65
C SER A 364 19.74 -16.21 -4.59
N VAL A 365 20.07 -17.44 -4.99
CA VAL A 365 20.15 -18.60 -4.10
C VAL A 365 21.59 -19.08 -4.06
N THR A 366 22.19 -19.04 -2.87
CA THR A 366 23.59 -19.43 -2.66
C THR A 366 23.73 -20.41 -1.51
N ASP A 367 24.80 -21.17 -1.51
CA ASP A 367 25.22 -21.92 -0.33
C ASP A 367 25.90 -21.01 0.71
N ILE A 368 26.31 -21.58 1.85
CA ILE A 368 26.99 -20.82 2.91
C ILE A 368 28.36 -20.25 2.48
N ALA A 369 28.99 -20.84 1.45
CA ALA A 369 30.27 -20.42 0.88
C ALA A 369 30.11 -19.34 -0.22
N GLY A 370 28.87 -19.02 -0.60
CA GLY A 370 28.55 -18.04 -1.63
C GLY A 370 28.51 -18.60 -3.05
N ALA A 371 28.53 -19.91 -3.24
CA ALA A 371 28.33 -20.53 -4.55
C ALA A 371 26.84 -20.55 -4.92
N GLU A 372 26.51 -20.18 -6.15
CA GLU A 372 25.13 -20.20 -6.63
C GLU A 372 24.59 -21.64 -6.74
N VAL A 373 23.31 -21.79 -6.44
CA VAL A 373 22.59 -23.06 -6.50
C VAL A 373 21.50 -22.98 -7.54
N ASP A 374 21.64 -23.79 -8.59
CA ASP A 374 20.68 -23.85 -9.69
C ASP A 374 19.34 -24.49 -9.26
N PRO A 375 18.21 -24.06 -9.84
CA PRO A 375 16.92 -24.71 -9.65
C PRO A 375 16.87 -26.09 -10.32
N GLY A 376 15.93 -26.93 -9.90
CA GLY A 376 15.64 -28.24 -10.48
C GLY A 376 15.80 -29.39 -9.50
N GLU A 377 16.32 -30.52 -9.97
CA GLU A 377 16.55 -31.70 -9.14
C GLU A 377 18.04 -31.88 -8.89
N THR A 378 18.40 -32.14 -7.64
CA THR A 378 19.80 -32.42 -7.26
C THR A 378 19.89 -33.58 -6.27
N ASP A 379 20.99 -34.31 -6.36
CA ASP A 379 21.38 -35.37 -5.43
C ASP A 379 22.47 -34.92 -4.44
N THR A 380 22.95 -33.69 -4.60
CA THR A 380 23.96 -33.08 -3.73
C THR A 380 23.29 -32.12 -2.76
N LEU A 381 23.54 -32.32 -1.46
CA LEU A 381 23.11 -31.36 -0.44
C LEU A 381 24.16 -30.25 -0.34
N PRO A 382 23.73 -28.98 -0.22
CA PRO A 382 24.63 -27.85 -0.03
C PRO A 382 25.40 -27.97 1.30
N ARG A 383 26.53 -27.27 1.38
CA ARG A 383 27.40 -27.28 2.57
C ARG A 383 26.62 -26.83 3.80
N ASP A 384 26.85 -27.53 4.93
CA ASP A 384 26.09 -27.37 6.18
C ASP A 384 24.57 -27.51 6.03
N LYS A 385 24.10 -28.14 4.94
CA LYS A 385 22.68 -28.34 4.64
C LYS A 385 21.88 -27.03 4.71
N THR A 386 22.51 -25.94 4.29
CA THR A 386 21.98 -24.59 4.43
C THR A 386 21.99 -23.85 3.10
N LEU A 387 20.89 -23.17 2.79
CA LEU A 387 20.77 -22.25 1.65
C LEU A 387 20.51 -20.82 2.13
N ARG A 388 21.04 -19.86 1.39
CA ARG A 388 20.81 -18.42 1.55
C ARG A 388 20.00 -17.91 0.38
N PHE A 389 18.95 -17.16 0.67
CA PHE A 389 18.11 -16.53 -0.33
C PHE A 389 18.15 -15.01 -0.16
N LYS A 390 18.18 -14.30 -1.27
CA LYS A 390 17.99 -12.85 -1.34
C LYS A 390 17.18 -12.49 -2.56
N SER A 391 16.18 -11.63 -2.39
CA SER A 391 15.42 -11.03 -3.49
C SER A 391 15.21 -9.54 -3.24
N THR A 392 15.01 -8.79 -4.31
CA THR A 392 14.63 -7.37 -4.29
C THR A 392 13.14 -7.16 -3.96
N PHE A 393 12.35 -8.23 -3.94
CA PHE A 393 10.93 -8.19 -3.60
C PHE A 393 10.62 -9.03 -2.35
N ASP A 394 9.54 -8.67 -1.67
CA ASP A 394 8.98 -9.51 -0.61
C ASP A 394 8.43 -10.82 -1.20
N GLY A 395 8.60 -11.93 -0.49
CA GLY A 395 8.19 -13.24 -0.96
C GLY A 395 7.99 -14.25 0.17
N GLU A 396 7.84 -15.51 -0.21
CA GLU A 396 7.68 -16.64 0.69
C GLU A 396 8.52 -17.83 0.22
N LEU A 397 9.22 -18.47 1.16
CA LEU A 397 9.79 -19.79 0.99
C LEU A 397 8.75 -20.81 1.41
N ILE A 398 8.45 -21.76 0.52
CA ILE A 398 7.60 -22.91 0.82
C ILE A 398 8.48 -24.15 0.85
N ILE A 399 8.59 -24.77 2.02
CA ILE A 399 9.36 -25.99 2.22
C ILE A 399 8.38 -27.15 2.28
N SER A 400 8.57 -28.15 1.42
CA SER A 400 7.73 -29.33 1.35
C SER A 400 8.57 -30.59 1.53
N ASN A 401 8.03 -31.60 2.22
CA ASN A 401 8.61 -32.93 2.33
C ASN A 401 7.65 -33.93 1.69
N ASN A 402 8.09 -34.68 0.68
CA ASN A 402 7.24 -35.62 -0.08
C ASN A 402 5.90 -34.98 -0.53
N ASN A 403 5.96 -33.80 -1.15
CA ASN A 403 4.82 -33.02 -1.63
C ASN A 403 3.83 -32.52 -0.54
N ARG A 404 4.23 -32.51 0.74
CA ARG A 404 3.47 -31.86 1.81
C ARG A 404 4.22 -30.66 2.35
N VAL A 405 3.59 -29.50 2.36
CA VAL A 405 4.17 -28.28 2.96
C VAL A 405 4.40 -28.51 4.45
N VAL A 406 5.65 -28.37 4.88
CA VAL A 406 6.08 -28.55 6.28
C VAL A 406 6.44 -27.24 6.95
N ASP A 407 6.90 -26.24 6.20
CA ASP A 407 7.28 -24.93 6.72
C ASP A 407 7.09 -23.83 5.67
N LYS A 408 6.85 -22.61 6.13
CA LYS A 408 6.74 -21.41 5.31
C LYS A 408 7.47 -20.25 5.97
N ARG A 409 8.40 -19.61 5.26
CA ARG A 409 9.17 -18.48 5.78
C ARG A 409 9.02 -17.25 4.89
N LYS A 410 8.82 -16.08 5.50
CA LYS A 410 8.74 -14.83 4.73
C LYS A 410 10.14 -14.37 4.30
N ILE A 411 10.25 -13.95 3.05
CA ILE A 411 11.39 -13.22 2.51
C ILE A 411 11.02 -11.74 2.56
N SER A 412 11.86 -10.93 3.20
CA SER A 412 11.75 -9.47 3.10
C SER A 412 12.71 -8.96 2.04
N ALA A 413 12.26 -8.00 1.25
CA ALA A 413 13.05 -7.34 0.22
C ALA A 413 14.43 -6.91 0.76
N ASP A 414 15.46 -7.20 -0.03
CA ASP A 414 16.88 -6.90 0.20
C ASP A 414 17.50 -7.50 1.47
N LYS A 415 16.80 -8.41 2.15
CA LYS A 415 17.33 -9.13 3.32
C LYS A 415 17.68 -10.57 2.96
N TYR A 416 18.76 -11.06 3.55
CA TYR A 416 19.11 -12.48 3.48
C TYR A 416 18.23 -13.28 4.44
N ILE A 417 17.81 -14.45 3.97
CA ILE A 417 17.22 -15.48 4.81
C ILE A 417 18.02 -16.78 4.64
N GLU A 418 18.28 -17.44 5.77
CA GLU A 418 18.94 -18.73 5.81
C GLU A 418 17.89 -19.84 6.06
N LEU A 419 17.98 -20.90 5.28
CA LEU A 419 17.23 -22.14 5.46
C LEU A 419 18.20 -23.27 5.77
N ASP A 420 18.17 -23.72 7.00
CA ASP A 420 18.96 -24.82 7.54
C ASP A 420 18.18 -26.15 7.51
N GLY A 421 18.89 -27.26 7.79
CA GLY A 421 18.26 -28.56 7.98
C GLY A 421 17.83 -29.28 6.70
N LEU A 422 18.43 -28.97 5.56
CA LEU A 422 18.11 -29.63 4.29
C LEU A 422 18.43 -31.14 4.31
N SER A 423 17.54 -31.92 3.73
CA SER A 423 17.56 -33.37 3.72
C SER A 423 16.90 -33.91 2.46
N TYR A 424 17.30 -35.11 2.04
CA TYR A 424 16.67 -35.76 0.90
C TYR A 424 15.16 -36.01 1.10
N GLY A 425 14.37 -35.76 0.06
CA GLY A 425 12.91 -35.75 0.06
C GLY A 425 12.30 -34.37 0.31
N LEU A 426 13.12 -33.37 0.65
CA LEU A 426 12.67 -31.97 0.73
C LEU A 426 12.69 -31.31 -0.65
N SER A 427 11.69 -30.48 -0.89
CA SER A 427 11.67 -29.48 -1.94
C SER A 427 11.48 -28.09 -1.33
N VAL A 428 12.13 -27.10 -1.95
CA VAL A 428 12.05 -25.70 -1.55
C VAL A 428 11.60 -24.89 -2.75
N GLN A 429 10.58 -24.07 -2.57
CA GLN A 429 10.05 -23.15 -3.57
C GLN A 429 10.18 -21.72 -3.07
N VAL A 430 10.61 -20.83 -3.95
CA VAL A 430 10.59 -19.38 -3.73
C VAL A 430 9.40 -18.82 -4.50
N VAL A 431 8.48 -18.19 -3.78
CA VAL A 431 7.28 -17.56 -4.34
C VAL A 431 7.35 -16.06 -4.13
N ILE A 432 7.17 -15.29 -5.20
CA ILE A 432 7.05 -13.83 -5.13
C ILE A 432 5.69 -13.46 -5.73
N GLY A 433 4.84 -12.85 -4.91
CA GLY A 433 3.43 -12.67 -5.27
C GLY A 433 2.71 -14.01 -5.42
N LEU A 434 2.32 -14.36 -6.65
CA LEU A 434 1.69 -15.64 -6.99
C LEU A 434 2.57 -16.52 -7.89
N ASP A 435 3.78 -16.06 -8.24
CA ASP A 435 4.66 -16.75 -9.17
C ASP A 435 5.73 -17.55 -8.43
N VAL A 436 5.94 -18.81 -8.85
CA VAL A 436 7.08 -19.63 -8.40
C VAL A 436 8.27 -19.26 -9.28
N ILE A 437 9.23 -18.52 -8.70
CA ILE A 437 10.38 -18.00 -9.47
C ILE A 437 11.60 -18.92 -9.39
N TRP A 438 11.66 -19.80 -8.39
CA TRP A 438 12.76 -20.74 -8.20
C TRP A 438 12.28 -21.94 -7.39
N GLN A 439 12.75 -23.14 -7.74
CA GLN A 439 12.44 -24.37 -7.03
C GLN A 439 13.60 -25.35 -7.09
N ILE A 440 13.86 -26.05 -5.98
CA ILE A 440 14.78 -27.19 -5.94
C ILE A 440 14.16 -28.40 -5.24
N GLU A 441 14.51 -29.60 -5.69
CA GLU A 441 14.15 -30.87 -5.05
C GLU A 441 15.41 -31.71 -4.78
N PHE A 442 15.57 -32.17 -3.54
CA PHE A 442 16.72 -32.97 -3.10
C PHE A 442 16.38 -34.46 -3.15
N LYS A 443 16.83 -35.20 -4.17
CA LYS A 443 16.57 -36.64 -4.32
C LYS A 443 17.81 -37.47 -3.97
N LYS A 444 17.63 -38.64 -3.34
CA LYS A 444 18.73 -39.61 -3.22
C LYS A 444 18.97 -40.23 -4.60
N GLN A 445 20.24 -40.33 -5.03
CA GLN A 445 20.60 -41.28 -6.07
C GLN A 445 20.12 -42.67 -5.65
N GLN A 446 19.19 -43.24 -6.41
CA GLN A 446 18.93 -44.66 -6.30
C GLN A 446 20.15 -45.37 -6.89
N PRO A 447 20.76 -46.35 -6.19
CA PRO A 447 21.78 -47.17 -6.81
C PRO A 447 21.14 -47.79 -8.04
N ILE A 448 21.78 -47.61 -9.20
CA ILE A 448 21.37 -48.24 -10.44
C ILE A 448 21.37 -49.74 -10.18
N VAL A 449 20.19 -50.32 -9.94
CA VAL A 449 20.02 -51.76 -9.96
C VAL A 449 20.23 -52.14 -11.41
N VAL A 450 21.44 -52.60 -11.73
CA VAL A 450 21.72 -53.16 -13.04
C VAL A 450 20.77 -54.35 -13.19
N ASN A 451 19.85 -54.24 -14.14
CA ASN A 451 18.75 -55.19 -14.39
C ASN A 451 19.23 -56.67 -14.51
N ASP A 452 20.54 -56.87 -14.74
CA ASP A 452 21.21 -58.17 -14.80
C ASP A 452 21.36 -58.89 -13.44
N GLU A 453 21.25 -58.22 -12.27
CA GLU A 453 21.52 -58.88 -10.97
C GLU A 453 20.59 -60.06 -10.69
N ILE A 454 19.29 -59.85 -10.90
CA ILE A 454 18.26 -60.87 -10.67
C ILE A 454 18.45 -62.06 -11.63
N GLU A 455 18.89 -61.78 -12.86
CA GLU A 455 19.13 -62.80 -13.87
C GLU A 455 20.39 -63.63 -13.55
N ILE A 456 21.47 -62.97 -13.14
CA ILE A 456 22.69 -63.63 -12.65
C ILE A 456 22.33 -64.52 -11.46
N LEU A 457 21.53 -64.02 -10.51
CA LEU A 457 21.16 -64.76 -9.31
C LEU A 457 20.31 -66.00 -9.64
N LYS A 458 19.32 -65.89 -10.53
CA LYS A 458 18.55 -67.04 -11.02
C LYS A 458 19.44 -68.07 -11.71
N ARG A 459 20.39 -67.64 -12.54
CA ARG A 459 21.30 -68.55 -13.28
C ARG A 459 22.22 -69.34 -12.34
N ILE A 460 22.65 -68.75 -11.22
CA ILE A 460 23.56 -69.41 -10.25
C ILE A 460 22.81 -70.21 -9.17
N THR A 461 21.55 -69.89 -8.85
CA THR A 461 20.78 -70.64 -7.82
C THR A 461 20.01 -71.83 -8.38
N ASN A 462 19.49 -71.76 -9.62
CA ASN A 462 18.67 -72.81 -10.22
C ASN A 462 19.51 -73.80 -11.04
N VAL A 463 20.40 -74.52 -10.36
CA VAL A 463 21.28 -75.52 -10.98
C VAL A 463 21.37 -76.76 -10.11
N SER A 464 21.32 -77.91 -10.77
CA SER A 464 21.54 -79.23 -10.18
C SER A 464 22.93 -79.74 -10.60
N GLY A 465 23.67 -80.34 -9.67
CA GLY A 465 25.02 -80.80 -9.95
C GLY A 465 25.80 -81.21 -8.71
N ALA A 466 27.01 -81.73 -8.93
CA ALA A 466 27.92 -82.12 -7.87
C ALA A 466 28.33 -80.91 -7.02
N THR A 467 28.45 -81.13 -5.72
CA THR A 467 28.93 -80.13 -4.77
C THR A 467 30.44 -80.24 -4.66
N ILE A 468 31.14 -79.12 -4.91
CA ILE A 468 32.60 -79.03 -4.80
C ILE A 468 32.99 -78.18 -3.59
N PRO A 469 34.20 -78.36 -3.03
CA PRO A 469 34.75 -77.45 -2.03
C PRO A 469 34.81 -76.01 -2.57
N ALA A 470 34.49 -75.03 -1.73
CA ALA A 470 34.46 -73.61 -2.12
C ALA A 470 35.86 -73.15 -2.63
N PRO A 471 36.01 -72.82 -3.93
CA PRO A 471 37.31 -72.43 -4.48
C PRO A 471 37.79 -71.09 -3.93
N HIS A 472 39.10 -70.93 -3.74
CA HIS A 472 39.71 -69.69 -3.26
C HIS A 472 39.35 -68.46 -4.11
N SER A 473 39.13 -68.65 -5.42
CA SER A 473 38.75 -67.59 -6.35
C SER A 473 37.43 -66.90 -6.03
N LEU A 474 36.55 -67.52 -5.21
CA LEU A 474 35.29 -66.90 -4.79
C LEU A 474 35.53 -65.59 -4.03
N ARG A 475 36.63 -65.48 -3.29
CA ARG A 475 37.02 -64.22 -2.62
C ARG A 475 37.36 -63.12 -3.63
N ASN A 476 38.02 -63.47 -4.73
CA ASN A 476 38.35 -62.52 -5.79
C ASN A 476 37.08 -62.07 -6.54
N MET A 477 36.17 -62.99 -6.84
CA MET A 477 34.87 -62.66 -7.45
C MET A 477 34.02 -61.78 -6.54
N LEU A 478 34.02 -62.07 -5.23
CA LEU A 478 33.31 -61.26 -4.24
C LEU A 478 33.80 -59.80 -4.24
N ALA A 479 35.10 -59.58 -4.39
CA ALA A 479 35.68 -58.24 -4.45
C ALA A 479 35.33 -57.52 -5.77
N GLY A 480 35.37 -58.22 -6.91
CA GLY A 480 35.11 -57.61 -8.21
C GLY A 480 33.63 -57.47 -8.60
N MET A 481 32.71 -58.11 -7.87
CA MET A 481 31.25 -57.99 -8.08
C MET A 481 30.55 -57.07 -7.06
N ASN A 482 31.26 -56.10 -6.48
CA ASN A 482 30.75 -55.22 -5.41
C ASN A 482 29.49 -54.41 -5.78
N CYS A 483 29.20 -54.23 -7.07
CA CYS A 483 27.99 -53.62 -7.60
C CYS A 483 26.76 -54.55 -7.62
N TYR A 484 26.89 -55.81 -7.20
CA TYR A 484 25.82 -56.83 -7.14
C TYR A 484 25.62 -57.35 -5.69
N PRO A 485 24.90 -56.62 -4.83
CA PRO A 485 24.78 -56.92 -3.40
C PRO A 485 24.20 -58.31 -3.08
N GLN A 486 23.20 -58.78 -3.82
CA GLN A 486 22.57 -60.09 -3.61
C GLN A 486 23.48 -61.23 -4.06
N VAL A 487 24.19 -61.06 -5.18
CA VAL A 487 25.19 -62.04 -5.65
C VAL A 487 26.34 -62.13 -4.64
N CYS A 488 26.82 -60.99 -4.11
CA CYS A 488 27.81 -60.97 -3.05
C CYS A 488 27.34 -61.71 -1.78
N GLN A 489 26.08 -61.52 -1.37
CA GLN A 489 25.50 -62.23 -0.22
C GLN A 489 25.47 -63.75 -0.45
N TRP A 490 25.10 -64.17 -1.66
CA TRP A 490 25.11 -65.58 -2.04
C TRP A 490 26.54 -66.17 -2.02
N ILE A 491 27.54 -65.48 -2.58
CA ILE A 491 28.94 -65.92 -2.54
C ILE A 491 29.43 -66.06 -1.09
N ARG A 492 29.12 -65.09 -0.22
CA ARG A 492 29.49 -65.17 1.22
C ARG A 492 28.88 -66.40 1.89
N LYS A 493 27.66 -66.79 1.52
CA LYS A 493 27.01 -68.01 2.05
C LYS A 493 27.74 -69.28 1.59
N CYS A 494 28.15 -69.35 0.33
CA CYS A 494 28.96 -70.48 -0.17
C CYS A 494 30.33 -70.57 0.51
N ILE A 495 31.01 -69.44 0.70
CA ILE A 495 32.29 -69.39 1.43
C ILE A 495 32.11 -69.86 2.88
N LYS A 496 31.06 -69.39 3.56
CA LYS A 496 30.74 -69.78 4.95
C LYS A 496 30.42 -71.27 5.08
N ASN A 497 29.71 -71.83 4.11
CA ASN A 497 29.34 -73.25 4.09
C ASN A 497 30.48 -74.17 3.60
N GLY A 498 31.60 -73.60 3.12
CA GLY A 498 32.75 -74.34 2.62
C GLY A 498 32.52 -75.09 1.31
N THR A 499 31.34 -74.94 0.69
CA THR A 499 30.91 -75.73 -0.48
C THR A 499 30.11 -74.88 -1.47
N ILE A 500 30.15 -75.25 -2.75
CA ILE A 500 29.42 -74.63 -3.86
C ILE A 500 29.05 -75.69 -4.89
N ASN A 501 27.93 -75.52 -5.59
CA ASN A 501 27.59 -76.37 -6.73
C ASN A 501 28.51 -76.04 -7.93
N GLU A 502 29.06 -77.06 -8.59
CA GLU A 502 30.02 -76.86 -9.68
C GLU A 502 29.45 -76.03 -10.83
N GLN A 503 28.18 -76.26 -11.21
CA GLN A 503 27.54 -75.49 -12.27
C GLN A 503 27.26 -74.05 -11.84
N SER A 504 26.88 -73.81 -10.57
CA SER A 504 26.76 -72.45 -10.04
C SER A 504 28.09 -71.70 -10.14
N TYR A 505 29.19 -72.37 -9.82
CA TYR A 505 30.53 -71.79 -9.87
C TYR A 505 30.96 -71.44 -11.30
N ARG A 506 30.71 -72.31 -12.29
CA ARG A 506 31.02 -72.01 -13.70
C ARG A 506 30.20 -70.85 -14.26
N ARG A 507 28.89 -70.81 -13.96
CA ARG A 507 28.02 -69.69 -14.36
C ARG A 507 28.41 -68.37 -13.69
N LEU A 508 28.85 -68.42 -12.44
CA LEU A 508 29.40 -67.26 -11.74
C LEU A 508 30.72 -66.79 -12.39
N GLN A 509 31.61 -67.72 -12.79
CA GLN A 509 32.82 -67.39 -13.53
C GLN A 509 32.54 -66.71 -14.87
N GLU A 510 31.56 -67.20 -15.62
CA GLU A 510 31.14 -66.60 -16.89
C GLU A 510 30.60 -65.18 -16.69
N ALA A 511 29.72 -64.97 -15.70
CA ALA A 511 29.22 -63.64 -15.36
C ALA A 511 30.34 -62.70 -14.91
N TYR A 512 31.29 -63.19 -14.11
CA TYR A 512 32.44 -62.41 -13.66
C TYR A 512 33.39 -62.03 -14.82
N ARG A 513 33.57 -62.94 -15.79
CA ARG A 513 34.41 -62.68 -16.98
C ARG A 513 33.75 -61.69 -17.93
N SER A 514 32.44 -61.81 -18.16
CA SER A 514 31.70 -60.90 -19.04
C SER A 514 31.65 -59.46 -18.51
N MET A 515 31.73 -59.28 -17.18
CA MET A 515 31.89 -57.96 -16.55
C MET A 515 33.27 -57.34 -16.83
N ASN A 516 34.33 -58.14 -16.81
CA ASN A 516 35.70 -57.64 -17.03
C ASN A 516 36.03 -57.38 -18.51
N THR A 517 35.28 -57.96 -19.46
CA THR A 517 35.44 -57.67 -20.90
C THR A 517 34.64 -56.46 -21.38
N LYS A 518 33.73 -55.91 -20.56
CA LYS A 518 32.96 -54.68 -20.85
C LYS A 518 33.54 -53.43 -20.19
N ARG A 519 34.75 -53.51 -19.62
CA ARG A 519 35.47 -52.37 -19.03
C ARG A 519 36.39 -51.70 -20.03
#